data_AF-A0A6C0LQA9-F1
#
_entry.id   AF-A0A6C0LQA9-F1
#
_cell.length_a   1.000
_cell.length_b   1.000
_cell.length_c   1.000
_cell.angle_alpha   90.00
_cell.angle_beta   90.00
_cell.angle_gamma   90.00
#
_symmetry.space_group_name_H-M   'P 1'
#
loop_
_entity.id
_entity.type
_entity.pdbx_description
1 polymer ?
#
loop_
_entity_poly.entity_id
_entity_poly.type
_entity_poly.pdbx_seq_one_letter_code
_entity_poly.pdbx_strand_id
1 'polypeptide(L)'
;MRWIFYFSLLIRTFAANNRVCSKCKFYVPAIYNEKYDIGSYLGRCSKFTEVDKSSQSVVYRFAAKARCNEFECGSEGKYFANDTSGGENTIGLV
;
A
#
# COMPACT_ATOMS: atom_id res chain seq x y z
N MET A 1 -40.91 2.55 -24.59
CA MET A 1 -39.82 1.56 -24.72
C MET A 1 -38.46 2.26 -24.90
N ARG A 2 -38.01 3.13 -23.99
CA ARG A 2 -36.77 3.94 -24.19
C ARG A 2 -36.10 4.38 -22.88
N TRP A 3 -36.19 3.54 -21.84
CA TRP A 3 -35.73 3.88 -20.48
C TRP A 3 -34.86 2.79 -19.83
N ILE A 4 -34.32 1.85 -20.61
CA ILE A 4 -33.53 0.70 -20.07
C ILE A 4 -32.01 0.92 -20.24
N PHE A 5 -31.57 1.96 -20.95
CA PHE A 5 -30.15 2.13 -21.29
C PHE A 5 -29.33 3.02 -20.33
N TYR A 6 -29.93 3.60 -19.28
CA TYR A 6 -29.19 4.50 -18.36
C TYR A 6 -28.69 3.83 -17.08
N PHE A 7 -29.09 2.58 -16.78
CA PHE A 7 -28.69 1.92 -15.53
C PHE A 7 -27.37 1.15 -15.60
N SER A 8 -26.78 1.00 -16.79
CA SER A 8 -25.55 0.23 -17.02
C SER A 8 -24.25 1.04 -16.86
N LEU A 9 -24.32 2.32 -16.45
CA LEU A 9 -23.15 3.21 -16.32
C LEU A 9 -22.69 3.48 -14.88
N LEU A 10 -23.28 2.83 -13.87
CA LEU A 10 -22.85 2.95 -12.46
C LEU A 10 -22.07 1.73 -11.93
N ILE A 11 -21.70 0.77 -12.79
CA ILE A 11 -20.85 -0.39 -12.42
C ILE A 11 -19.46 -0.25 -13.08
N ARG A 12 -18.91 0.96 -13.02
CA ARG A 12 -17.49 1.23 -13.17
C ARG A 12 -17.21 2.12 -11.96
N THR A 13 -16.61 1.69 -10.86
CA THR A 13 -15.31 1.05 -10.74
C THR A 13 -15.14 0.71 -9.25
N PHE A 14 -15.46 -0.51 -8.84
CA PHE A 14 -14.97 -1.04 -7.57
C PHE A 14 -13.89 -2.07 -7.87
N ALA A 15 -12.90 -1.66 -8.68
CA ALA A 15 -11.65 -2.39 -8.72
C ALA A 15 -10.96 -2.10 -7.39
N ALA A 16 -11.31 -2.87 -6.36
CA ALA A 16 -10.58 -2.96 -5.11
C ALA A 16 -9.19 -3.49 -5.44
N ASN A 17 -8.34 -2.60 -5.95
CA ASN A 17 -6.95 -2.88 -6.25
C ASN A 17 -6.32 -2.99 -4.88
N ASN A 18 -6.24 -4.22 -4.37
CA ASN A 18 -5.82 -4.52 -3.02
C ASN A 18 -4.29 -4.34 -2.96
N ARG A 19 -3.87 -3.08 -3.00
CA ARG A 19 -2.49 -2.61 -2.99
C ARG A 19 -1.92 -2.91 -1.60
N VAL A 20 -1.37 -4.12 -1.46
CA VAL A 20 -0.83 -4.61 -0.18
C VAL A 20 0.43 -3.82 0.16
N CYS A 21 0.47 -3.17 1.32
CA CYS A 21 1.60 -2.35 1.73
C CYS A 21 2.94 -3.07 1.60
N SER A 22 3.03 -4.38 1.89
CA SER A 22 4.27 -5.17 1.76
C SER A 22 4.83 -5.26 0.34
N LYS A 23 4.03 -4.95 -0.69
CA LYS A 23 4.45 -4.89 -2.10
C LYS A 23 4.71 -3.45 -2.59
N CYS A 24 4.65 -2.47 -1.69
CA CYS A 24 4.93 -1.09 -2.02
C CYS A 24 6.45 -0.85 -1.96
N LYS A 25 7.00 -0.13 -2.94
CA LYS A 25 8.39 0.35 -2.95
C LYS A 25 8.77 1.15 -1.71
N PHE A 26 7.79 1.81 -1.07
CA PHE A 26 8.00 2.61 0.13
C PHE A 26 7.84 1.80 1.43
N TYR A 27 7.65 0.50 1.33
CA TYR A 27 7.49 -0.37 2.48
C TYR A 27 8.84 -0.71 3.11
N VAL A 28 8.92 -0.55 4.42
CA VAL A 28 10.06 -0.96 5.22
C VAL A 28 9.59 -2.12 6.10
N PRO A 29 10.07 -3.36 5.89
CA PRO A 29 9.68 -4.49 6.71
C PRO A 29 10.10 -4.27 8.16
N ALA A 30 9.29 -4.77 9.09
CA ALA A 30 9.69 -4.83 10.49
C ALA A 30 10.52 -6.09 10.70
N ILE A 31 11.80 -5.91 11.02
CA ILE A 31 12.73 -7.01 11.29
C ILE A 31 12.95 -7.07 12.79
N TYR A 32 12.61 -8.20 13.40
CA TYR A 32 12.91 -8.48 14.80
C TYR A 32 14.28 -9.14 14.91
N ASN A 33 15.14 -8.57 15.77
CA ASN A 33 16.52 -9.03 15.98
C ASN A 33 17.31 -9.26 14.68
N GLU A 34 17.08 -8.43 13.67
CA GLU A 34 17.75 -8.47 12.36
C GLU A 34 17.61 -9.81 11.60
N LYS A 35 16.78 -10.73 12.09
CA LYS A 35 16.72 -12.13 11.61
C LYS A 35 15.32 -12.61 11.29
N TYR A 36 14.28 -12.02 11.87
CA TYR A 36 12.91 -12.52 11.74
C TYR A 36 11.99 -11.45 11.19
N ASP A 37 11.41 -11.72 10.02
CA ASP A 37 10.27 -10.96 9.51
C ASP A 37 9.05 -11.26 10.39
N ILE A 38 8.61 -10.27 11.17
CA ILE A 38 7.47 -10.40 12.09
C ILE A 38 6.13 -10.09 11.41
N GLY A 39 6.12 -10.13 10.08
CA GLY A 39 4.92 -10.05 9.28
C GLY A 39 4.57 -8.63 8.86
N SER A 40 3.76 -8.56 7.81
CA SER A 40 3.52 -7.32 7.07
C SER A 40 2.83 -6.20 7.88
N TYR A 41 2.18 -6.56 8.99
CA TYR A 41 1.41 -5.67 9.85
C TYR A 41 2.25 -4.64 10.61
N LEU A 42 3.48 -5.00 10.99
CA LEU A 42 4.34 -4.13 11.79
C LEU A 42 5.28 -3.26 10.95
N GLY A 43 5.25 -3.43 9.62
CA GLY A 43 6.08 -2.66 8.72
C GLY A 43 5.78 -1.16 8.73
N ARG A 44 6.75 -0.39 8.28
CA ARG A 44 6.73 1.06 8.25
C ARG A 44 6.67 1.57 6.80
N CYS A 45 6.30 2.83 6.65
CA CYS A 45 6.28 3.54 5.37
C CYS A 45 7.42 4.55 5.36
N SER A 46 8.36 4.41 4.42
CA SER A 46 9.48 5.35 4.25
C SER A 46 9.06 6.67 3.61
N LYS A 47 7.89 6.72 2.98
CA LYS A 47 7.37 7.93 2.33
C LYS A 47 6.85 8.97 3.31
N PHE A 48 6.29 8.52 4.43
CA PHE A 48 5.74 9.39 5.47
C PHE A 48 6.55 9.21 6.74
N THR A 49 7.44 10.16 6.97
CA THR A 49 8.28 10.22 8.16
C THR A 49 7.74 11.27 9.12
N GLU A 50 7.76 10.96 10.41
CA GLU A 50 7.55 11.92 11.48
C GLU A 50 8.91 12.24 12.12
N VAL A 51 9.10 13.48 12.54
CA VAL A 51 10.26 13.84 13.37
C VAL A 51 9.80 13.80 14.81
N ASP A 52 10.43 12.95 15.62
CA ASP A 52 10.20 12.93 17.05
C ASP A 52 10.75 14.22 17.66
N LYS A 53 9.88 15.00 18.29
CA LYS A 53 10.23 16.34 18.81
C LYS A 53 11.21 16.30 19.98
N SER A 54 11.31 15.18 20.69
CA SER A 54 12.17 15.05 21.88
C SER A 54 13.55 14.54 21.51
N SER A 55 13.64 13.58 20.60
CA SER A 55 14.90 12.95 20.17
C SER A 55 15.48 13.53 18.87
N GLN A 56 14.75 14.44 18.21
CA GLN A 56 15.04 14.93 16.85
C GLN A 56 15.25 13.82 15.81
N SER A 57 14.83 12.60 16.13
CA SER A 57 15.06 11.42 15.30
C SER A 57 13.94 11.29 14.26
N VAL A 58 14.30 10.84 13.07
CA VAL A 58 13.33 10.51 12.01
C VAL A 58 12.69 9.17 12.35
N VAL A 59 11.40 9.19 12.64
CA VAL A 59 10.60 8.00 12.93
C VAL A 59 9.72 7.71 11.72
N TYR A 60 9.94 6.55 11.10
CA TYR A 60 9.07 6.09 10.03
C TYR A 60 7.68 5.77 10.56
N ARG A 61 6.63 6.24 9.88
CA ARG A 61 5.25 5.96 10.26
C ARG A 61 4.89 4.51 9.94
N PHE A 62 4.02 3.89 10.74
CA PHE A 62 3.49 2.55 10.43
C PHE A 62 2.74 2.54 9.10
N ALA A 63 2.97 1.49 8.28
CA ALA A 63 2.35 1.36 6.96
C ALA A 63 0.82 1.24 7.04
N ALA A 64 0.31 0.54 8.06
CA ALA A 64 -1.13 0.45 8.32
C ALA A 64 -1.73 1.83 8.65
N LYS A 65 -1.05 2.63 9.49
CA LYS A 65 -1.50 3.99 9.83
C LYS A 65 -1.54 4.90 8.60
N ALA A 66 -0.55 4.79 7.71
CA ALA A 66 -0.53 5.53 6.46
C ALA A 66 -1.64 5.11 5.49
N ARG A 67 -2.04 3.84 5.50
CA ARG A 67 -3.13 3.31 4.67
C ARG A 67 -4.51 3.68 5.20
N CYS A 68 -4.67 3.89 6.49
CA CYS A 68 -5.93 4.35 7.07
C CYS A 68 -6.12 5.88 7.00
N ASN A 69 -5.10 6.63 6.57
CA ASN A 69 -5.16 8.09 6.49
C ASN A 69 -5.29 8.55 5.03
N GLU A 70 -6.44 9.14 4.68
CA GLU A 70 -6.75 9.62 3.32
C GLU A 70 -5.88 10.81 2.86
N PHE A 71 -5.24 11.54 3.79
CA PHE A 71 -4.24 12.55 3.44
C PHE A 71 -2.86 11.94 3.10
N GLU A 72 -2.65 10.66 3.42
CA GLU A 72 -1.44 9.89 3.13
C GLU A 72 -1.72 8.85 2.05
N CYS A 73 -1.42 7.57 2.28
CA CYS A 73 -1.71 6.54 1.29
C CYS A 73 -3.21 6.34 1.09
N GLY A 74 -4.04 6.51 2.12
CA GLY A 74 -5.47 6.23 2.04
C GLY A 74 -5.79 4.77 1.70
N SER A 75 -7.07 4.43 1.80
CA SER A 75 -7.59 3.09 1.50
C SER A 75 -7.31 2.67 0.05
N GLU A 76 -7.31 3.61 -0.87
CA GLU A 76 -6.99 3.39 -2.30
C GLU A 76 -5.48 3.32 -2.59
N GLY A 77 -4.61 3.62 -1.62
CA GLY A 77 -3.16 3.58 -1.82
C GLY A 77 -2.71 4.62 -2.85
N LYS A 78 -3.14 5.87 -2.69
CA LYS A 78 -2.85 7.04 -3.54
C LYS A 78 -1.39 7.15 -3.96
N TYR A 79 -0.46 6.83 -3.07
CA TYR A 79 0.99 6.90 -3.30
C TYR A 79 1.67 5.54 -3.42
N PHE A 80 0.91 4.47 -3.64
CA PHE A 80 1.44 3.14 -3.80
C PHE A 80 2.22 3.03 -5.11
N ALA A 81 3.52 2.76 -5.00
CA ALA A 81 4.36 2.42 -6.14
C ALA A 81 4.73 0.94 -6.00
N ASN A 82 4.44 0.13 -7.02
CA ASN A 82 4.90 -1.26 -7.06
C ASN A 82 6.34 -1.29 -7.59
N ASP A 83 7.14 -2.28 -7.18
CA ASP A 83 8.51 -2.50 -7.65
C ASP A 83 8.58 -3.06 -9.08
N THR A 84 7.58 -2.79 -9.93
CA THR A 84 7.58 -3.20 -11.34
C THR A 84 8.54 -2.35 -12.18
N SER A 85 9.83 -2.50 -11.90
CA SER A 85 10.87 -2.74 -12.90
C SER A 85 11.17 -4.25 -12.88
N GLY A 86 10.27 -5.03 -13.48
CA GLY A 86 10.34 -6.51 -13.53
C GLY A 86 9.00 -7.04 -14.03
N GLY A 87 8.93 -7.29 -15.34
CA GLY A 87 7.71 -7.67 -16.04
C GLY A 87 7.14 -9.02 -15.62
N GLU A 88 5.88 -9.22 -16.01
CA GLU A 88 5.24 -10.49 -16.32
C GLU A 88 5.97 -11.76 -15.85
N ASN A 89 5.55 -12.32 -14.73
CA ASN A 89 5.80 -13.73 -14.46
C ASN A 89 4.61 -14.52 -15.02
N THR A 90 4.59 -14.70 -16.33
CA THR A 90 3.73 -15.67 -17.01
C THR A 90 4.24 -17.08 -16.69
N ILE A 91 3.43 -17.81 -15.93
CA ILE A 91 3.20 -19.26 -16.02
C ILE A 91 4.48 -20.12 -16.13
N GLY A 92 4.98 -20.58 -14.99
CA GLY A 92 5.81 -21.78 -14.90
C GLY A 92 5.07 -22.86 -14.10
N LEU A 93 4.16 -23.58 -14.77
CA LEU A 93 3.72 -24.89 -14.31
C LEU A 93 4.91 -25.84 -14.51
N VAL A 94 5.43 -26.40 -13.41
CA VAL A 94 6.24 -27.63 -13.42
C VAL A 94 5.28 -28.79 -13.24
#